data_AF-A0A3A5USD5-F1
#
_entry.id   AF-A0A3A5USD5-F1
#
_cell.length_a   1.000
_cell.length_b   1.000
_cell.length_c   1.000
_cell.angle_alpha   90.00
_cell.angle_beta   90.00
_cell.angle_gamma   90.00
#
_symmetry.space_group_name_H-M   'P 1'
#
loop_
_entity.id
_entity.type
_entity.pdbx_description
1 polymer ?
#
loop_
_entity_poly.entity_id
_entity_poly.type
_entity_poly.pdbx_seq_one_letter_code
_entity_poly.pdbx_strand_id
1 'polypeptide(L)'
;MELADSDTHRYAGTYPCRLPVWWARTGEAGPHTEQDGVTGMLVVLRIEKRFTRFERILAKVMRAPREVRRPLDQMNSMLWELCDGSRSFQEVCSAMDATFNEEIAPPVDRTAAGIDALKTRNLMTFLSEPFTGKWSISPGETPKNQTLVDTDERRGYDIEPRSESERSGITADDSTVQQDAQ
;
A
#
# COMPACT_ATOMS: atom_id res chain seq x y z
N MET A 1 2.22 -17.01 -17.58
CA MET A 1 1.06 -17.27 -18.47
C MET A 1 0.55 -15.91 -18.88
N GLU A 2 0.46 -15.63 -20.17
CA GLU A 2 0.01 -14.33 -20.66
C GLU A 2 -1.51 -14.24 -20.46
N LEU A 3 -1.96 -13.34 -19.59
CA LEU A 3 -3.38 -13.17 -19.31
C LEU A 3 -4.01 -12.46 -20.51
N ALA A 4 -5.08 -13.04 -21.05
CA ALA A 4 -5.88 -12.35 -22.06
C ALA A 4 -6.32 -10.97 -21.52
N ASP A 5 -6.29 -9.96 -22.39
CA ASP A 5 -6.68 -8.57 -22.13
C ASP A 5 -5.77 -7.71 -21.24
N SER A 6 -4.70 -8.26 -20.65
CA SER A 6 -3.81 -7.47 -19.77
C SER A 6 -3.05 -6.37 -20.50
N ASP A 7 -2.70 -6.59 -21.78
CA ASP A 7 -1.94 -5.61 -22.59
C ASP A 7 -2.82 -4.54 -23.25
N THR A 8 -4.12 -4.80 -23.38
CA THR A 8 -5.10 -3.82 -23.88
C THR A 8 -5.72 -2.98 -22.77
N HIS A 9 -5.49 -3.36 -21.50
CA HIS A 9 -6.05 -2.65 -20.36
C HIS A 9 -5.43 -1.26 -20.19
N ARG A 10 -6.19 -0.30 -19.65
CA ARG A 10 -5.74 1.09 -19.40
C ARG A 10 -4.52 1.23 -18.47
N TYR A 11 -4.15 0.16 -17.77
CA TYR A 11 -3.00 0.09 -16.85
C TYR A 11 -1.84 -0.74 -17.40
N ALA A 12 -1.95 -1.24 -18.64
CA ALA A 12 -0.87 -1.96 -19.29
C ALA A 12 0.41 -1.12 -19.31
N GLY A 13 1.53 -1.74 -18.91
CA GLY A 13 2.85 -1.08 -18.89
C GLY A 13 3.03 -0.04 -17.78
N THR A 14 2.09 0.05 -16.83
CA THR A 14 2.24 0.90 -15.64
C THR A 14 2.68 0.09 -14.43
N TYR A 15 3.25 0.77 -13.44
CA TYR A 15 3.79 0.18 -12.22
C TYR A 15 2.95 0.66 -11.02
N PRO A 16 2.03 -0.17 -10.49
CA PRO A 16 1.26 0.20 -9.30
C PRO A 16 2.17 0.29 -8.09
N CYS A 17 2.10 1.41 -7.37
CA CYS A 17 2.96 1.73 -6.25
C CYS A 17 2.16 2.30 -5.08
N ARG A 18 2.45 1.80 -3.87
CA ARG A 18 1.90 2.31 -2.60
C ARG A 18 2.26 3.77 -2.37
N LEU A 19 1.33 4.53 -1.82
CA LEU A 19 1.58 5.89 -1.32
C LEU A 19 1.97 5.85 0.17
N PRO A 20 2.64 6.90 0.68
CA PRO A 20 3.06 6.96 2.08
C PRO A 20 1.86 6.83 3.05
N VAL A 21 1.80 5.70 3.75
CA VAL A 21 0.83 5.41 4.80
C VAL A 21 1.48 4.45 5.79
N TRP A 22 1.11 4.55 7.06
CA TRP A 22 1.53 3.54 8.01
C TRP A 22 0.80 2.23 7.72
N TRP A 23 1.55 1.15 7.61
CA TRP A 23 1.01 -0.19 7.43
C TRP A 23 1.89 -1.23 8.12
N ALA A 24 1.33 -2.40 8.41
CA ALA A 24 2.09 -3.54 8.92
C ALA A 24 1.42 -4.85 8.53
N ARG A 25 2.19 -5.93 8.53
CA ARG A 25 1.68 -7.30 8.40
C ARG A 25 1.21 -7.83 9.75
N THR A 26 0.23 -8.72 9.74
CA THR A 26 -0.35 -9.30 10.94
C THR A 26 -0.96 -10.66 10.65
N GLY A 27 -1.07 -11.50 11.69
CA GLY A 27 -1.65 -12.84 11.58
C GLY A 27 -0.71 -13.85 10.93
N GLU A 28 -1.29 -14.92 10.41
CA GLU A 28 -0.57 -16.00 9.72
C GLU A 28 -0.59 -15.76 8.21
N ALA A 29 0.37 -16.35 7.49
CA ALA A 29 0.42 -16.29 6.03
C ALA A 29 -0.74 -17.10 5.43
N GLY A 30 -1.55 -16.45 4.60
CA GLY A 30 -2.56 -17.10 3.76
C GLY A 30 -1.99 -17.53 2.40
N PRO A 31 -2.84 -17.78 1.39
CA PRO A 31 -2.40 -18.06 0.02
C PRO A 31 -1.53 -16.92 -0.52
N HIS A 32 -0.35 -17.26 -1.04
CA HIS A 32 0.59 -16.30 -1.60
C HIS A 32 1.51 -16.93 -2.65
N THR A 33 2.15 -16.09 -3.44
CA THR A 33 3.27 -16.46 -4.31
C THR A 33 4.59 -16.27 -3.58
N GLU A 34 5.55 -17.15 -3.83
CA GLU A 34 6.94 -17.03 -3.34
C GLU A 34 7.72 -15.98 -4.17
N GLN A 35 7.38 -14.72 -3.99
CA GLN A 35 8.03 -13.57 -4.64
C GLN A 35 8.63 -12.63 -3.59
N ASP A 36 9.66 -11.87 -3.97
CA ASP A 36 10.31 -10.90 -3.08
C ASP A 36 9.31 -9.88 -2.53
N GLY A 37 9.39 -9.56 -1.23
CA GLY A 37 8.45 -8.64 -0.59
C GLY A 37 7.06 -9.20 -0.27
N VAL A 38 6.71 -10.40 -0.72
CA VAL A 38 5.39 -11.00 -0.51
C VAL A 38 5.45 -12.01 0.63
N THR A 39 4.54 -11.88 1.61
CA THR A 39 4.46 -12.80 2.75
C THR A 39 3.15 -13.56 2.81
N GLY A 40 2.10 -13.06 2.15
CA GLY A 40 0.76 -13.62 2.25
C GLY A 40 0.05 -13.30 3.57
N MET A 41 0.68 -12.54 4.46
CA MET A 41 0.07 -12.12 5.71
C MET A 41 -1.00 -11.05 5.47
N LEU A 42 -1.92 -10.89 6.42
CA LEU A 42 -2.88 -9.80 6.35
C LEU A 42 -2.18 -8.46 6.59
N VAL A 43 -2.62 -7.43 5.87
CA VAL A 43 -2.11 -6.08 6.02
C VAL A 43 -3.09 -5.23 6.81
N VAL A 44 -2.59 -4.46 7.78
CA VAL A 44 -3.34 -3.43 8.50
C VAL A 44 -2.79 -2.06 8.15
N LEU A 45 -3.68 -1.17 7.75
CA LEU A 45 -3.39 0.25 7.55
C LEU A 45 -3.81 1.08 8.77
N ARG A 46 -3.00 2.08 9.13
CA ARG A 46 -3.34 3.09 10.14
C ARG A 46 -3.38 4.45 9.47
N ILE A 47 -4.53 5.11 9.59
CA ILE A 47 -4.78 6.41 8.95
C ILE A 47 -5.30 7.38 10.01
N GLU A 48 -4.72 8.57 10.06
CA GLU A 48 -5.22 9.63 10.93
C GLU A 48 -6.61 10.12 10.49
N LYS A 49 -7.54 10.22 11.45
CA LYS A 49 -8.85 10.82 11.20
C LYS A 49 -8.72 12.35 11.19
N ARG A 50 -8.83 12.95 10.00
CA ARG A 50 -8.91 14.41 9.87
C ARG A 50 -10.28 14.91 10.33
N PHE A 51 -10.36 15.41 11.55
CA PHE A 51 -11.58 16.05 12.07
C PHE A 51 -11.73 17.47 11.55
N THR A 52 -12.91 17.78 11.01
CA THR A 52 -13.32 19.17 10.77
C THR A 52 -13.49 19.93 12.10
N ARG A 53 -13.59 21.27 12.07
CA ARG A 53 -13.66 22.09 13.30
C ARG A 53 -14.83 21.69 14.20
N PHE A 54 -15.99 21.42 13.61
CA PHE A 54 -17.20 20.98 14.34
C PHE A 54 -17.03 19.57 14.91
N GLU A 55 -16.51 18.63 14.12
CA GLU A 55 -16.28 17.26 14.58
C GLU A 55 -15.22 17.20 15.69
N ARG A 56 -14.26 18.14 15.73
CA ARG A 56 -13.25 18.18 16.79
C ARG A 56 -13.84 18.48 18.16
N ILE A 57 -14.86 19.34 18.22
CA ILE A 57 -15.59 19.64 19.46
C ILE A 57 -16.35 18.39 19.91
N LEU A 58 -17.09 17.76 18.99
CA LEU A 58 -17.83 16.54 19.28
C LEU A 58 -16.92 15.36 19.66
N ALA A 59 -15.79 15.21 18.97
CA ALA A 59 -14.78 14.18 19.24
C ALA A 59 -14.17 14.35 20.64
N LYS A 60 -13.98 15.59 21.11
CA LYS A 60 -13.49 15.84 22.47
C LYS A 60 -14.52 15.46 23.53
N VAL A 61 -15.80 15.72 23.28
CA VAL A 61 -16.91 15.32 24.16
C VAL A 61 -17.05 13.79 24.21
N MET A 62 -16.97 13.13 23.06
CA MET A 62 -17.20 11.68 22.91
C MET A 62 -15.94 10.82 23.06
N ARG A 63 -14.77 11.42 23.32
CA ARG A 63 -13.45 10.75 23.31
C ARG A 63 -13.26 9.89 22.04
N ALA A 64 -13.63 10.43 20.89
CA ALA A 64 -13.60 9.68 19.63
C ALA A 64 -12.14 9.33 19.24
N PRO A 65 -11.89 8.11 18.75
CA PRO A 65 -10.55 7.68 18.35
C PRO A 65 -10.02 8.56 17.22
N ARG A 66 -8.75 8.98 17.34
CA ARG A 66 -8.07 9.87 16.39
C ARG A 66 -7.46 9.14 15.19
N GLU A 67 -7.39 7.82 15.27
CA GLU A 67 -6.87 6.97 14.21
C GLU A 67 -7.93 5.94 13.80
N VAL A 68 -7.90 5.59 12.52
CA VAL A 68 -8.70 4.52 11.95
C VAL A 68 -7.75 3.40 11.57
N ARG A 69 -8.04 2.20 12.07
CA ARG A 69 -7.34 0.97 11.68
C ARG A 69 -8.19 0.22 10.68
N ARG A 70 -7.61 -0.13 9.54
CA ARG A 70 -8.29 -0.84 8.46
C ARG A 70 -7.50 -2.11 8.15
N PRO A 71 -7.92 -3.28 8.66
CA PRO A 71 -7.41 -4.54 8.12
C PRO A 71 -7.90 -4.66 6.67
N LEU A 72 -6.99 -5.02 5.78
CA LEU A 72 -7.32 -5.44 4.43
C LEU A 72 -7.74 -6.91 4.45
N ASP A 73 -8.57 -7.32 3.49
CA ASP A 73 -8.83 -8.74 3.27
C ASP A 73 -7.61 -9.44 2.64
N GLN A 74 -7.67 -10.76 2.47
CA GLN A 74 -6.55 -11.55 1.96
C GLN A 74 -6.08 -11.08 0.57
N MET A 75 -7.01 -10.88 -0.37
CA MET A 75 -6.68 -10.49 -1.74
C MET A 75 -6.08 -9.08 -1.80
N ASN A 76 -6.67 -8.13 -1.07
CA ASN A 76 -6.17 -6.76 -1.01
C ASN A 76 -4.85 -6.65 -0.23
N SER A 77 -4.61 -7.54 0.74
CA SER A 77 -3.32 -7.64 1.42
C SER A 77 -2.23 -8.14 0.48
N MET A 78 -2.50 -9.20 -0.29
CA MET A 78 -1.59 -9.69 -1.33
C MET A 78 -1.32 -8.61 -2.39
N LEU A 79 -2.37 -7.93 -2.86
CA LEU A 79 -2.25 -6.83 -3.80
C LEU A 79 -1.41 -5.68 -3.23
N TRP A 80 -1.58 -5.35 -1.96
CA TRP A 80 -0.77 -4.35 -1.27
C TRP A 80 0.71 -4.69 -1.28
N GLU A 81 1.07 -5.93 -0.97
CA GLU A 81 2.46 -6.40 -0.97
C GLU A 81 3.07 -6.41 -2.38
N LEU A 82 2.31 -6.83 -3.39
CA LEU A 82 2.75 -6.87 -4.79
C LEU A 82 2.99 -5.47 -5.38
N CYS A 83 2.23 -4.47 -4.96
CA CYS A 83 2.28 -3.10 -5.49
C CYS A 83 3.36 -2.22 -4.83
N ASP A 84 4.60 -2.70 -4.78
CA ASP A 84 5.75 -1.91 -4.33
C ASP A 84 6.32 -0.96 -5.39
N GLY A 85 5.78 -1.01 -6.62
CA GLY A 85 6.20 -0.20 -7.76
C GLY A 85 7.39 -0.76 -8.53
N SER A 86 7.92 -1.93 -8.15
CA SER A 86 8.91 -2.66 -8.96
C SER A 86 8.25 -3.47 -10.08
N ARG A 87 7.04 -3.97 -9.84
CA ARG A 87 6.27 -4.82 -10.76
C ARG A 87 5.35 -4.01 -11.65
N SER A 88 5.23 -4.46 -12.90
CA SER A 88 4.22 -4.01 -13.84
C SER A 88 2.83 -4.52 -13.45
N PHE A 89 1.78 -3.83 -13.93
CA PHE A 89 0.40 -4.25 -13.72
C PHE A 89 0.13 -5.69 -14.21
N GLN A 90 0.74 -6.11 -15.32
CA GLN A 90 0.58 -7.46 -15.86
C GLN A 90 1.21 -8.54 -14.95
N GLU A 91 2.37 -8.26 -14.37
CA GLU A 91 3.01 -9.15 -13.39
C GLU A 91 2.16 -9.28 -12.13
N VAL A 92 1.58 -8.17 -11.66
CA VAL A 92 0.64 -8.19 -10.52
C VAL A 92 -0.60 -9.02 -10.85
N CYS A 93 -1.22 -8.85 -12.02
CA CYS A 93 -2.38 -9.65 -12.43
C CYS A 93 -2.03 -11.14 -12.49
N SER A 94 -0.87 -11.48 -13.06
CA SER A 94 -0.39 -12.86 -13.16
C SER A 94 -0.14 -13.49 -11.78
N ALA A 95 0.41 -12.72 -10.83
CA ALA A 95 0.63 -13.16 -9.46
C ALA A 95 -0.69 -13.39 -8.71
N MET A 96 -1.67 -12.51 -8.91
CA MET A 96 -3.00 -12.62 -8.32
C MET A 96 -3.75 -13.85 -8.88
N ASP A 97 -3.69 -14.06 -10.20
CA ASP A 97 -4.28 -15.23 -10.88
C ASP A 97 -3.64 -16.54 -10.39
N ALA A 98 -2.32 -16.62 -10.34
CA ALA A 98 -1.61 -17.81 -9.86
C ALA A 98 -1.94 -18.17 -8.40
N THR A 99 -2.22 -17.16 -7.57
CA THR A 99 -2.54 -17.36 -6.14
C THR A 99 -3.99 -17.78 -5.92
N PHE A 100 -4.93 -17.09 -6.56
CA PHE A 100 -6.36 -17.18 -6.24
C PHE A 100 -7.20 -17.90 -7.30
N ASN A 101 -6.65 -18.18 -8.48
CA ASN A 101 -7.25 -18.96 -9.55
C ASN A 101 -8.73 -18.57 -9.81
N GLU A 102 -9.68 -19.46 -9.54
CA GLU A 102 -11.11 -19.21 -9.78
C GLU A 102 -11.70 -18.07 -8.94
N GLU A 103 -11.14 -17.77 -7.76
CA GLU A 103 -11.68 -16.75 -6.86
C GLU A 103 -11.47 -15.31 -7.38
N ILE A 104 -10.46 -15.09 -8.23
CA ILE A 104 -10.12 -13.77 -8.78
C ILE A 104 -10.70 -13.55 -10.18
N ALA A 105 -11.25 -14.58 -10.83
CA ALA A 105 -11.68 -14.50 -12.22
C ALA A 105 -12.81 -13.45 -12.44
N PRO A 106 -12.70 -12.55 -13.44
CA PRO A 106 -11.55 -12.33 -14.33
C PRO A 106 -10.40 -11.55 -13.65
N PRO A 107 -9.14 -12.05 -13.69
CA PRO A 107 -8.05 -11.53 -12.87
C PRO A 107 -7.66 -10.09 -13.19
N VAL A 108 -7.68 -9.69 -14.46
CA VAL A 108 -7.32 -8.34 -14.91
C VAL A 108 -8.28 -7.30 -14.33
N ASP A 109 -9.59 -7.48 -14.53
CA ASP A 109 -10.60 -6.54 -14.04
C ASP A 109 -10.66 -6.52 -12.52
N ARG A 110 -10.53 -7.68 -11.88
CA ARG A 110 -10.61 -7.80 -10.42
C ARG A 110 -9.40 -7.15 -9.75
N THR A 111 -8.20 -7.34 -10.31
CA THR A 111 -6.97 -6.67 -9.86
C THR A 111 -7.06 -5.16 -10.08
N ALA A 112 -7.51 -4.72 -11.26
CA ALA A 112 -7.72 -3.30 -11.55
C ALA A 112 -8.70 -2.65 -10.56
N ALA A 113 -9.82 -3.31 -10.25
CA ALA A 113 -10.82 -2.82 -9.30
C ALA A 113 -10.25 -2.72 -7.88
N GLY A 114 -9.42 -3.68 -7.45
CA GLY A 114 -8.70 -3.63 -6.17
C GLY A 114 -7.77 -2.43 -6.07
N ILE A 115 -6.94 -2.20 -7.10
CA ILE A 115 -6.03 -1.06 -7.16
C ILE A 115 -6.82 0.26 -7.20
N ASP A 116 -7.90 0.35 -7.97
CA ASP A 116 -8.75 1.54 -8.04
C ASP A 116 -9.41 1.85 -6.70
N ALA A 117 -9.83 0.82 -5.97
CA ALA A 117 -10.37 0.98 -4.62
C ALA A 117 -9.31 1.55 -3.64
N LEU A 118 -8.04 1.18 -3.78
CA LEU A 118 -6.94 1.73 -2.97
C LEU A 118 -6.56 3.14 -3.43
N LYS A 119 -6.53 3.38 -4.74
CA LYS A 119 -6.24 4.68 -5.36
C LYS A 119 -7.26 5.74 -5.00
N THR A 120 -8.55 5.41 -5.04
CA THR A 120 -9.64 6.33 -4.63
C THR A 120 -9.54 6.76 -3.17
N ARG A 121 -8.81 6.00 -2.33
CA ARG A 121 -8.53 6.31 -0.92
C ARG A 121 -7.16 6.97 -0.71
N ASN A 122 -6.48 7.36 -1.79
CA ASN A 122 -5.13 7.93 -1.77
C ASN A 122 -4.08 7.01 -1.13
N LEU A 123 -4.23 5.69 -1.28
CA LEU A 123 -3.29 4.70 -0.75
C LEU A 123 -2.35 4.12 -1.81
N MET A 124 -2.67 4.29 -3.10
CA MET A 124 -1.91 3.73 -4.20
C MET A 124 -1.96 4.65 -5.42
N THR A 125 -0.97 4.54 -6.29
CA THR A 125 -0.89 5.25 -7.57
C THR A 125 -0.31 4.34 -8.66
N PHE A 126 -0.40 4.77 -9.91
CA PHE A 126 0.30 4.13 -11.03
C PHE A 126 1.46 5.02 -11.46
N LEU A 127 2.61 4.41 -11.73
CA LEU A 127 3.80 5.05 -12.26
C LEU A 127 4.01 4.62 -13.71
N SER A 128 4.58 5.50 -14.52
CA SER A 128 4.99 5.18 -15.90
C SER A 128 6.30 4.40 -15.96
N GLU A 129 7.08 4.44 -14.88
CA GLU A 129 8.40 3.81 -14.74
C GLU A 129 8.49 3.12 -13.37
N PRO A 130 9.40 2.14 -13.20
CA PRO A 130 9.62 1.49 -11.91
C PRO A 130 9.92 2.49 -10.79
N PHE A 131 9.46 2.17 -9.58
CA PHE A 131 9.59 3.06 -8.44
C PHE A 131 11.06 3.25 -8.03
N THR A 132 11.48 4.51 -7.93
CA THR A 132 12.86 4.89 -7.64
C THR A 132 13.11 5.33 -6.20
N GLY A 133 12.17 5.10 -5.27
CA GLY A 133 12.33 5.51 -3.86
C GLY A 133 12.06 7.00 -3.59
N LYS A 134 11.24 7.67 -4.42
CA LYS A 134 10.89 9.10 -4.23
C LYS A 134 10.19 9.39 -2.90
N TRP A 135 9.63 8.38 -2.25
CA TRP A 135 9.06 8.43 -0.90
C TRP A 135 9.29 7.09 -0.19
N SER A 136 9.03 7.05 1.11
CA SER A 136 9.09 5.77 1.83
C SER A 136 7.78 4.98 1.66
N ILE A 137 7.94 3.69 1.39
CA ILE A 137 6.87 2.68 1.41
C ILE A 137 7.09 1.63 2.51
N SER A 138 8.07 1.85 3.39
CA SER A 138 8.47 0.90 4.42
C SER A 138 7.33 0.62 5.42
N PRO A 139 7.15 -0.64 5.83
CA PRO A 139 6.18 -0.97 6.87
C PRO A 139 6.57 -0.33 8.20
N GLY A 140 5.57 0.02 9.00
CA GLY A 140 5.75 0.64 10.32
C GLY A 140 6.10 2.13 10.31
N GLU A 141 6.37 2.73 9.14
CA GLU A 141 6.73 4.15 9.05
C GLU A 141 5.49 5.05 9.11
N THR A 142 5.53 6.09 9.95
CA THR A 142 4.48 7.11 9.98
C THR A 142 4.85 8.25 9.02
N PRO A 143 4.03 8.55 7.99
CA PRO A 143 4.31 9.64 7.08
C PRO A 143 4.39 11.00 7.80
N LYS A 144 5.28 11.89 7.33
CA LYS A 144 5.54 13.21 7.94
C LYS A 144 4.29 14.08 8.16
N ASN A 145 3.24 13.85 7.36
CA ASN A 145 1.99 14.62 7.40
C ASN A 145 0.88 13.97 8.24
N GLN A 146 1.17 12.88 8.96
CA GLN A 146 0.23 12.19 9.84
C GLN A 146 0.79 12.10 11.25
N THR A 147 -0.10 12.26 12.24
CA THR A 147 0.23 12.00 13.64
C THR A 147 -0.54 10.77 14.11
N LEU A 148 0.18 9.67 14.27
CA LEU A 148 -0.37 8.42 14.82
C LEU A 148 0.05 8.27 16.28
N VAL A 149 -0.77 7.59 17.07
CA VAL A 149 -0.42 7.25 18.47
C VAL A 149 0.70 6.21 18.45
N ASP A 150 1.55 6.13 19.47
CA ASP A 150 2.57 5.08 19.52
C ASP A 150 1.95 3.69 19.39
N THR A 151 2.63 2.85 18.60
CA THR A 151 2.22 1.47 18.37
C THR A 151 2.45 0.69 19.65
N ASP A 152 1.37 0.19 20.27
CA ASP A 152 1.48 -0.75 21.39
C ASP A 152 2.16 -2.03 20.88
N GLU A 153 3.41 -2.27 21.29
CA GLU A 153 4.27 -3.39 20.86
C GLU A 153 3.62 -4.76 21.05
N ARG A 154 2.58 -4.84 21.90
CA ARG A 154 1.83 -6.06 22.23
C ARG A 154 0.97 -6.63 21.09
N ARG A 155 0.94 -5.99 19.91
CA ARG A 155 -0.04 -6.30 18.85
C ARG A 155 0.42 -7.29 17.79
N GLY A 156 1.67 -7.78 17.85
CA GLY A 156 2.15 -8.80 16.91
C GLY A 156 2.16 -8.31 15.46
N TYR A 157 2.54 -7.04 15.25
CA TYR A 157 2.72 -6.47 13.92
C TYR A 157 4.13 -6.80 13.41
N ASP A 158 4.22 -7.36 12.21
CA ASP A 158 5.46 -7.45 11.46
C ASP A 158 5.66 -6.17 10.66
N ILE A 159 6.71 -5.44 11.00
CA ILE A 159 7.14 -4.19 10.36
C ILE A 159 8.52 -4.33 9.69
N GLU A 160 8.98 -5.55 9.43
CA GLU A 160 10.29 -5.79 8.84
C GLU A 160 10.27 -5.61 7.31
N PRO A 161 11.07 -4.73 6.70
CA PRO A 161 11.12 -4.62 5.25
C PRO A 161 11.47 -5.95 4.57
N ARG A 162 10.66 -6.38 3.58
CA ARG A 162 10.82 -7.68 2.90
C ARG A 162 11.32 -7.57 1.47
N SER A 163 11.12 -6.45 0.77
CA SER A 163 11.73 -6.20 -0.55
C SER A 163 12.79 -5.11 -0.53
N GLU A 164 13.58 -5.02 -1.60
CA GLU A 164 14.53 -3.92 -1.78
C GLU A 164 13.81 -2.55 -1.79
N SER A 165 12.66 -2.44 -2.46
CA SER A 165 11.87 -1.21 -2.49
C SER A 165 11.36 -0.78 -1.11
N GLU A 166 11.13 -1.72 -0.20
CA GLU A 166 10.78 -1.42 1.20
C GLU A 166 11.98 -1.02 2.06
N ARG A 167 13.19 -1.44 1.68
CA ARG A 167 14.44 -1.06 2.36
C ARG A 167 14.99 0.27 1.84
N SER A 168 14.69 0.60 0.59
CA SER A 168 14.99 1.88 -0.04
C SER A 168 14.10 2.97 0.54
N GLY A 169 14.38 3.37 1.79
CA GLY A 169 13.94 4.65 2.33
C GLY A 169 14.48 5.79 1.47
N ILE A 170 13.82 6.96 1.55
CA ILE A 170 14.07 8.17 0.75
C ILE A 170 15.56 8.29 0.39
N THR A 171 15.91 7.99 -0.87
CA THR A 171 17.20 8.38 -1.43
C THR A 171 17.24 9.90 -1.34
N ALA A 172 18.13 10.39 -0.48
CA ALA A 172 18.24 11.80 -0.17
C ALA A 172 18.51 12.62 -1.44
N ASP A 173 17.47 13.25 -1.97
CA ASP A 173 17.61 14.36 -2.92
C ASP A 173 16.52 15.41 -2.73
N ASP A 174 16.19 15.72 -1.48
CA ASP A 174 15.29 16.83 -1.11
C ASP A 174 16.08 18.04 -0.54
N SER A 175 17.35 18.17 -0.96
CA SER A 175 18.21 19.32 -0.59
C SER A 175 18.15 20.48 -1.59
N THR A 176 17.30 20.44 -2.62
CA THR A 176 17.35 21.44 -3.71
C THR A 176 15.99 22.04 -4.08
N VAL A 177 15.17 22.44 -3.09
CA VAL A 177 14.14 23.48 -3.31
C VAL A 177 14.04 24.37 -2.06
N GLN A 178 15.13 25.01 -1.67
CA GLN A 178 15.09 26.11 -0.69
C GLN A 178 16.20 27.15 -0.91
N GLN A 179 16.47 27.49 -2.16
CA GLN A 179 17.20 28.71 -2.53
C GLN A 179 16.60 29.23 -3.84
N ASP A 180 15.63 30.14 -3.71
CA ASP A 180 15.33 31.23 -4.67
C ASP A 180 14.02 31.91 -4.24
N ALA A 181 14.11 32.62 -3.12
CA ALA A 181 13.16 33.66 -2.74
C ALA A 181 13.87 34.60 -1.74
N GLN A 182 14.86 35.35 -2.24
CA GLN A 182 15.30 36.61 -1.65
C GLN A 182 15.72 37.57 -2.75
#